data_AF-A0A415EIN9-F1
#
_entry.id   AF-A0A415EIN9-F1
#
_cell.length_a   1.000
_cell.length_b   1.000
_cell.length_c   1.000
_cell.angle_alpha   90.00
_cell.angle_beta   90.00
_cell.angle_gamma   90.00
#
_symmetry.space_group_name_H-M   'P 1'
#
loop_
_entity.id
_entity.type
_entity.pdbx_description
1 polymer ?
#
loop_
_entity_poly.entity_id
_entity_poly.type
_entity_poly.pdbx_seq_one_letter_code
_entity_poly.pdbx_strand_id
1 'polypeptide(L)'
;MEFFIFILILSLISFSVAFLAYGFCLRFFGAQGTRAKVAQIIITPVAVVLWDFLVITRNDISRAILGALPVIAVICLVVYSKLNNSDEPEPLELAPRKTSVKSMRAAEKRRQRAQRQEAAHRGKTEEHK
;
A
#
# COMPACT_ATOMS: atom_id res chain seq x y z
N MET A 1 -30.55 20.01 7.58
CA MET A 1 -29.08 19.91 7.73
C MET A 1 -28.65 18.58 8.34
N GLU A 2 -29.41 18.03 9.29
CA GLU A 2 -29.07 16.78 10.00
C GLU A 2 -28.98 15.54 9.10
N PHE A 3 -29.86 15.39 8.10
CA PHE A 3 -29.80 14.28 7.15
C PHE A 3 -28.52 14.27 6.30
N PHE A 4 -28.03 15.46 5.93
CA PHE A 4 -26.78 15.59 5.19
C PHE A 4 -25.58 15.18 6.05
N ILE A 5 -25.51 15.66 7.29
CA ILE A 5 -24.48 15.28 8.26
C ILE A 5 -24.53 13.78 8.56
N PHE A 6 -25.74 13.20 8.63
CA PHE A 6 -25.93 11.78 8.80
C PHE A 6 -25.33 10.96 7.66
N ILE A 7 -25.58 11.34 6.39
CA ILE A 7 -24.97 10.68 5.23
C ILE A 7 -23.45 10.85 5.23
N LEU A 8 -22.96 12.03 5.58
CA LEU A 8 -21.51 12.27 5.68
C LEU A 8 -20.87 11.36 6.72
N ILE A 9 -21.44 11.27 7.91
CA ILE A 9 -20.95 10.40 8.98
C ILE A 9 -21.02 8.93 8.53
N LEU A 10 -22.13 8.51 7.94
CA LEU A 10 -22.28 7.15 7.42
C LEU A 10 -21.23 6.82 6.34
N SER A 11 -20.93 7.77 5.45
CA SER A 11 -19.88 7.59 4.43
C SER A 11 -18.49 7.47 5.05
N LEU A 12 -18.20 8.24 6.10
CA LEU A 12 -16.93 8.17 6.83
C LEU A 12 -16.77 6.83 7.56
N ILE A 13 -17.86 6.33 8.16
CA ILE A 13 -17.90 5.02 8.82
C ILE A 13 -17.63 3.92 7.79
N SER A 14 -18.36 3.93 6.68
CA SER A 14 -18.23 2.95 5.58
C SER A 14 -16.80 2.94 5.02
N PHE A 15 -16.20 4.11 4.80
CA PHE A 15 -14.80 4.26 4.39
C PHE A 15 -13.82 3.67 5.43
N SER A 16 -14.05 3.95 6.71
CA SER A 16 -13.19 3.46 7.80
C SER A 16 -13.22 1.93 7.89
N VAL A 17 -14.41 1.33 7.78
CA VAL A 17 -14.59 -0.13 7.76
C VAL A 17 -13.91 -0.74 6.54
N ALA A 18 -14.04 -0.13 5.37
CA ALA A 18 -13.36 -0.59 4.16
C ALA A 18 -11.84 -0.60 4.33
N PHE A 19 -11.28 0.46 4.91
CA PHE A 19 -9.85 0.55 5.19
C PHE A 19 -9.38 -0.51 6.19
N LEU A 20 -10.14 -0.72 7.27
CA LEU A 20 -9.87 -1.78 8.26
C LEU A 20 -9.93 -3.17 7.63
N ALA A 21 -11.00 -3.48 6.90
CA ALA A 21 -11.19 -4.78 6.27
C ALA A 21 -10.08 -5.06 5.25
N TYR A 22 -9.72 -4.05 4.46
CA TYR A 22 -8.62 -4.16 3.49
C TYR A 22 -7.27 -4.37 4.19
N GLY A 23 -6.95 -3.58 5.22
CA GLY A 23 -5.72 -3.73 6.01
C GLY A 23 -5.64 -5.09 6.72
N PHE A 24 -6.77 -5.56 7.26
CA PHE A 24 -6.87 -6.88 7.86
C PHE A 24 -6.66 -7.99 6.83
N CYS A 25 -7.30 -7.88 5.66
CA CYS A 25 -7.09 -8.84 4.58
C CYS A 25 -5.64 -8.87 4.09
N LEU A 26 -4.95 -7.72 4.03
CA LEU A 26 -3.52 -7.64 3.73
C LEU A 26 -2.68 -8.37 4.79
N ARG A 27 -3.00 -8.21 6.07
CA ARG A 27 -2.26 -8.82 7.18
C ARG A 27 -2.41 -10.34 7.25
N PHE A 28 -3.60 -10.86 6.92
CA PHE A 28 -3.92 -12.29 7.01
C PHE A 28 -3.64 -13.07 5.73
N PHE A 29 -4.03 -12.54 4.56
CA PHE A 29 -3.87 -13.24 3.28
C PHE A 29 -2.56 -12.87 2.55
N GLY A 30 -1.82 -11.89 3.05
CA GLY A 30 -0.56 -11.41 2.46
C GLY A 30 -0.77 -10.54 1.22
N ALA A 31 0.24 -9.75 0.86
CA ALA A 31 0.18 -8.83 -0.29
C ALA A 31 0.35 -9.53 -1.66
N GLN A 32 0.86 -10.77 -1.68
CA GLN A 32 1.20 -11.49 -2.91
C GLN A 32 0.47 -12.82 -3.02
N GLY A 33 -0.74 -12.79 -3.57
CA GLY A 33 -1.45 -13.98 -4.01
C GLY A 33 -2.72 -13.63 -4.78
N THR A 34 -2.98 -14.28 -5.90
CA THR A 34 -4.23 -14.10 -6.67
C THR A 34 -5.46 -14.41 -5.80
N ARG A 35 -5.33 -15.41 -4.91
CA ARG A 35 -6.35 -15.77 -3.91
C ARG A 35 -6.57 -14.67 -2.86
N ALA A 36 -5.50 -14.00 -2.43
CA ALA A 36 -5.58 -12.89 -1.48
C ALA A 36 -6.31 -11.69 -2.08
N LYS A 37 -6.05 -11.37 -3.35
CA LYS A 37 -6.78 -10.32 -4.07
C LYS A 37 -8.27 -10.64 -4.24
N VAL A 38 -8.60 -11.88 -4.59
CA VAL A 38 -10.00 -12.32 -4.70
C VAL A 38 -10.71 -12.26 -3.34
N ALA A 39 -10.04 -12.72 -2.28
CA ALA A 39 -10.56 -12.61 -0.93
C ALA A 39 -10.77 -11.14 -0.51
N GLN A 40 -9.82 -10.24 -0.79
CA GLN A 40 -9.96 -8.81 -0.53
C GLN A 40 -11.14 -8.19 -1.28
N ILE A 41 -11.33 -8.54 -2.56
CA ILE A 41 -12.42 -8.02 -3.41
C ILE A 41 -13.80 -8.45 -2.89
N ILE A 42 -13.93 -9.62 -2.26
CA ILE A 42 -15.21 -10.14 -1.77
C ILE A 42 -15.43 -9.78 -0.29
N ILE A 43 -14.41 -9.95 0.55
CA ILE A 43 -14.51 -9.76 2.01
C ILE A 43 -14.70 -8.29 2.36
N THR A 44 -14.00 -7.38 1.67
CA THR A 44 -14.10 -5.94 1.95
C THR A 44 -15.53 -5.41 1.77
N PRO A 45 -16.21 -5.58 0.61
CA PRO A 45 -17.57 -5.09 0.46
C PRO A 45 -18.56 -5.83 1.39
N VAL A 46 -18.37 -7.12 1.65
CA VAL A 46 -19.22 -7.85 2.60
C VAL A 46 -19.10 -7.27 4.01
N ALA A 47 -17.88 -6.98 4.48
CA ALA A 47 -17.66 -6.38 5.79
C ALA A 47 -18.28 -4.98 5.90
N VAL A 48 -18.13 -4.15 4.86
CA VAL A 48 -18.72 -2.81 4.81
C VAL A 48 -20.24 -2.89 4.86
N VAL A 49 -20.86 -3.73 4.01
CA VAL A 49 -22.31 -3.88 3.98
C VAL A 49 -22.85 -4.39 5.33
N LEU A 50 -22.23 -5.42 5.91
CA LEU A 50 -22.65 -5.95 7.22
C LEU A 50 -22.58 -4.87 8.31
N TRP A 51 -21.52 -4.06 8.31
CA TRP A 51 -21.37 -2.98 9.29
C TRP A 51 -22.38 -1.86 9.08
N ASP A 52 -22.58 -1.42 7.83
CA ASP A 52 -23.53 -0.36 7.50
C ASP A 52 -24.96 -0.77 7.86
N PHE A 53 -25.34 -2.04 7.59
CA PHE A 53 -26.61 -2.60 8.06
C PHE A 53 -26.72 -2.59 9.60
N LEU A 54 -25.66 -2.92 10.32
CA LEU A 54 -25.64 -2.89 11.78
C LEU A 54 -25.80 -1.47 12.34
N VAL A 55 -25.20 -0.48 11.68
CA VAL A 55 -25.30 0.94 12.06
C VAL A 55 -26.69 1.49 11.75
N ILE A 56 -27.29 1.14 10.61
CA ILE A 56 -28.62 1.60 10.20
C ILE A 56 -29.74 0.99 11.08
N THR A 57 -29.60 -0.28 11.48
CA THR A 57 -30.60 -0.98 12.30
C THR A 57 -30.62 -0.55 13.77
N ARG A 58 -29.66 0.28 14.19
CA ARG A 58 -29.52 0.76 15.58
C ARG A 58 -30.03 2.19 15.73
N ASN A 59 -30.66 2.46 16.86
CA ASN A 59 -31.22 3.78 17.16
C ASN A 59 -30.41 4.54 18.23
N ASP A 60 -30.54 5.86 18.17
CA ASP A 60 -30.05 6.83 19.15
C ASP A 60 -28.53 6.76 19.41
N ILE A 61 -28.14 6.39 20.63
CA ILE A 61 -26.77 6.46 21.14
C ILE A 61 -25.93 5.28 20.63
N SER A 62 -26.57 4.12 20.49
CA SER A 62 -25.87 2.90 20.05
C SER A 62 -25.30 3.06 18.65
N ARG A 63 -26.01 3.77 17.75
CA ARG A 63 -25.55 4.10 16.40
C ARG A 63 -24.31 4.97 16.40
N ALA A 64 -24.25 5.98 17.28
CA ALA A 64 -23.09 6.85 17.39
C ALA A 64 -21.86 6.08 17.88
N ILE A 65 -22.03 5.20 18.88
CA ILE A 65 -20.95 4.36 19.42
C ILE A 65 -20.46 3.37 18.35
N LEU A 66 -21.39 2.66 17.70
CA LEU A 66 -21.07 1.71 16.63
C LEU A 66 -20.44 2.39 15.40
N GLY A 67 -20.86 3.61 15.08
CA GLY A 67 -20.23 4.40 14.02
C GLY A 67 -18.84 4.89 14.38
N ALA A 68 -18.63 5.33 15.62
CA ALA A 68 -17.33 5.83 16.06
C ALA A 68 -16.26 4.74 16.15
N LEU A 69 -16.65 3.49 16.44
CA LEU A 69 -15.74 2.38 16.67
C LEU A 69 -14.74 2.11 15.52
N PRO A 70 -15.16 1.95 14.24
CA PRO A 70 -14.23 1.78 13.14
C PRO A 70 -13.35 3.02 12.90
N VAL A 71 -13.88 4.22 13.12
CA VAL A 71 -13.12 5.47 12.95
C VAL A 71 -12.00 5.55 14.00
N ILE A 72 -12.32 5.28 15.26
CA ILE A 72 -11.34 5.22 16.36
C ILE A 72 -10.29 4.15 16.07
N ALA A 73 -10.69 2.98 15.56
CA ALA A 73 -9.75 1.91 15.23
C ALA A 73 -8.77 2.32 14.12
N VAL A 74 -9.20 3.07 13.09
CA VAL A 74 -8.28 3.65 12.08
C VAL A 74 -7.29 4.60 12.76
N ILE A 75 -7.78 5.52 13.60
CA ILE A 75 -6.94 6.50 14.29
C ILE A 75 -5.91 5.80 15.17
N CYS A 76 -6.33 4.82 15.96
CA CYS A 76 -5.45 3.99 16.78
C CYS A 76 -4.41 3.26 15.93
N LEU A 77 -4.80 2.69 14.79
CA LEU A 77 -3.88 2.00 13.89
C LEU A 77 -2.84 2.96 13.29
N VAL A 78 -3.25 4.17 12.91
CA VAL A 78 -2.34 5.20 12.38
C VAL A 78 -1.38 5.70 13.47
N VAL A 79 -1.90 6.00 14.66
CA VAL A 79 -1.08 6.45 15.80
C VAL A 79 -0.12 5.35 16.23
N TYR A 80 -0.59 4.11 16.35
CA TYR A 80 0.24 2.95 16.66
C TYR A 80 1.33 2.76 15.60
N SER A 81 0.98 2.84 14.32
CA SER A 81 1.96 2.74 13.24
C SER A 81 2.99 3.86 13.29
N LYS A 82 2.60 5.08 13.64
CA LYS A 82 3.54 6.21 13.77
C LYS A 82 4.48 6.04 14.96
N LEU A 83 3.95 5.57 16.10
CA LEU A 83 4.73 5.32 17.31
C LEU A 83 5.66 4.11 17.18
N ASN A 84 5.23 3.07 16.47
CA ASN A 84 5.97 1.82 16.32
C ASN A 84 6.91 1.80 15.11
N ASN A 85 6.59 2.52 14.02
CA ASN A 85 7.40 2.57 12.80
C ASN A 85 8.25 3.84 12.70
N SER A 86 8.69 4.42 13.84
CA SER A 86 9.62 5.56 13.82
C SER A 86 11.00 5.21 13.21
N ASP A 87 11.27 3.92 12.95
CA ASP A 87 12.51 3.43 12.34
C ASP A 87 12.36 2.80 10.94
N GLU A 88 11.16 2.76 10.34
CA GLU A 88 10.97 2.10 9.03
C GLU A 88 10.43 3.09 7.97
N PRO A 89 11.18 3.34 6.87
CA PRO A 89 10.88 4.41 5.93
C PRO A 89 9.57 4.16 5.18
N GLU A 90 8.85 5.26 4.94
CA GLU A 90 7.55 5.29 4.27
C GLU A 90 7.56 4.56 2.92
N PRO A 91 6.49 3.83 2.54
CA PRO A 91 6.39 3.11 1.27
C PRO A 91 6.40 4.02 0.03
N LEU A 92 6.46 5.35 0.19
CA LEU A 92 6.70 6.31 -0.89
C LEU A 92 8.14 6.26 -1.41
N GLU A 93 9.10 5.81 -0.59
CA GLU A 93 10.50 5.61 -1.01
C GLU A 93 10.73 4.24 -1.68
N LEU A 94 9.74 3.34 -1.56
CA LEU A 94 9.70 2.01 -2.19
C LEU A 94 8.87 1.96 -3.47
N ALA A 95 8.45 3.10 -4.04
CA ALA A 95 8.21 3.12 -5.47
C ALA A 95 9.56 2.72 -6.10
N PRO A 96 9.72 1.50 -6.64
CA PRO A 96 10.98 1.12 -7.22
C PRO A 96 11.10 2.07 -8.38
N ARG A 97 12.02 3.05 -8.26
CA ARG A 97 12.39 3.95 -9.33
C ARG A 97 12.51 3.05 -10.53
N LYS A 98 11.54 3.12 -11.46
CA LYS A 98 11.50 2.28 -12.64
C LYS A 98 12.80 2.60 -13.36
N THR A 99 13.84 1.82 -13.09
CA THR A 99 15.07 1.82 -13.86
C THR A 99 14.63 1.20 -15.16
N SER A 100 14.07 2.07 -16.00
CA SER A 100 13.62 1.79 -17.34
C SER A 100 14.66 0.88 -17.99
N VAL A 101 14.22 -0.19 -18.65
CA VAL A 101 15.08 -1.14 -19.37
C VAL A 101 16.10 -0.42 -20.28
N LYS A 102 15.79 0.82 -20.69
CA LYS A 102 16.71 1.73 -21.40
C LYS A 102 17.96 2.13 -20.61
N SER A 103 17.89 2.36 -19.29
CA SER A 103 19.04 2.75 -18.47
C SER A 103 19.99 1.58 -18.22
N MET A 104 19.49 0.36 -18.04
CA MET A 104 20.32 -0.85 -17.97
C MET A 104 21.06 -1.09 -19.29
N ARG A 105 20.37 -0.96 -20.44
CA ARG A 105 20.98 -1.14 -21.76
C ARG A 105 22.05 -0.08 -22.08
N ALA A 106 21.87 1.16 -21.59
CA ALA A 106 22.85 2.22 -21.72
C ALA A 106 24.08 2.00 -20.81
N ALA A 107 23.89 1.50 -19.59
CA ALA A 107 24.97 1.16 -18.66
C ALA A 107 25.80 -0.03 -19.16
N GLU A 108 25.14 -1.05 -19.72
CA GLU A 108 25.80 -2.22 -20.31
C GLU A 108 26.63 -1.84 -21.54
N LYS A 109 26.09 -0.97 -22.42
CA LYS A 109 26.83 -0.47 -23.58
C LYS A 109 28.03 0.40 -23.19
N ARG A 110 27.97 1.11 -22.05
CA ARG A 110 29.13 1.84 -21.49
C ARG A 110 30.18 0.89 -20.95
N ARG A 111 29.80 -0.19 -20.25
CA ARG A 111 30.71 -1.23 -19.76
C ARG A 111 31.43 -1.97 -20.90
N GLN A 112 30.72 -2.32 -21.97
CA GLN A 112 31.34 -2.95 -23.15
C GLN A 112 32.34 -2.04 -23.87
N ARG A 113 32.10 -0.72 -23.91
CA ARG A 113 33.06 0.24 -24.50
C ARG A 113 34.32 0.37 -23.65
N ALA A 114 34.19 0.41 -22.32
CA ALA A 114 35.32 0.43 -21.40
C ALA A 114 36.18 -0.84 -21.54
N GLN A 115 35.56 -2.02 -21.56
CA GLN A 115 36.28 -3.29 -21.74
C GLN A 115 36.98 -3.38 -23.11
N ARG A 116 36.39 -2.85 -24.19
CA ARG A 116 37.06 -2.80 -25.50
C ARG A 116 38.26 -1.85 -25.51
N GLN A 117 38.19 -0.73 -24.78
CA GLN A 117 39.32 0.19 -24.64
C GLN A 117 40.44 -0.41 -23.80
N GLU A 118 40.11 -1.12 -22.71
CA GLU A 118 41.10 -1.84 -21.89
C GLU A 118 41.76 -2.98 -22.67
N ALA A 119 41.00 -3.75 -23.46
CA ALA A 119 41.57 -4.79 -24.33
C ALA A 119 42.48 -4.21 -25.42
N ALA A 120 42.11 -3.06 -26.01
CA ALA A 120 42.97 -2.36 -26.99
C ALA A 120 44.25 -1.79 -26.35
N HIS A 121 44.19 -1.32 -25.10
CA HIS A 121 45.36 -0.89 -24.35
C HIS A 121 46.26 -2.06 -23.93
N ARG A 122 45.69 -3.21 -23.55
CA ARG A 122 46.46 -4.43 -23.25
C ARG A 122 47.16 -4.99 -24.50
N GLY A 123 46.48 -5.02 -25.65
CA GLY A 123 47.07 -5.50 -26.91
C GLY A 123 48.26 -4.66 -27.40
N LYS A 124 48.20 -3.33 -27.23
CA LYS A 124 49.34 -2.44 -27.57
C LYS A 124 50.55 -2.58 -26.63
N THR A 125 50.34 -3.12 -25.43
CA THR A 125 51.43 -3.30 -24.45
C THR A 125 52.20 -4.61 -24.73
N GLU A 126 51.59 -5.57 -25.44
CA GLU A 126 52.23 -6.84 -25.79
C GLU A 126 52.92 -6.83 -27.17
N GLU A 127 52.59 -5.91 -28.08
CA GLU A 127 53.32 -5.75 -29.37
C GLU A 127 54.67 -5.02 -29.25
N HIS A 128 55.00 -4.43 -28.09
CA HIS A 128 56.21 -3.63 -27.89
C HIS A 128 57.24 -4.26 -26.95
N LYS A 129 57.17 -5.58 -26.73
CA LYS A 129 58.15 -6.35 -25.97
C LYS A 129 58.76 -7.45 -26.83
#